data_AF-A0A3Q0EV15-F1
#
_entry.id   AF-A0A3Q0EV15-F1
#
_cell.length_a   1.000
_cell.length_b   1.000
_cell.length_c   1.000
_cell.angle_alpha   90.00
_cell.angle_beta   90.00
_cell.angle_gamma   90.00
#
_symmetry.space_group_name_H-M   'P 1'
#
loop_
_entity.id
_entity.type
_entity.pdbx_description
1 polymer ?
#
loop_
_entity_poly.entity_id
_entity_poly.type
_entity_poly.pdbx_seq_one_letter_code
_entity_poly.pdbx_strand_id
1 'polypeptide(L)'
;MTTTATDCWTSFAPYLANVVCCPQFDAMLVTLIGQSSKYSGVLALNTTHASHCLSDVQKVLVSQGANENLKEICSVHPTNLTEASCPVVSVDEFESVVDTSRLLTACRKIDPVNECCDQVCQNVIHYAARKIALNDLSTSDGNHSLPGPKARINDCKNIVVRWLASKLDPSTANSVFRGLSNCNLNKVCPLVFPSVSSVVKECGHLIHNQTACCKAIKGYVSYLQEQSFVTNLQALKCAASLGKKLQNANVSKDVYSLCHISLKDFSLQVGLQESGCLLPSLPSNAVFDGTSGIGFICDLNDNIVAPWPTSSYLLSSSCNRSMYKLYQEFLAACSYSQLQSFITN
;
A
#
# COMPACT_ATOMS: atom_id res chain seq x y z
N MET A 1 16.13 9.45 5.40
CA MET A 1 15.21 10.61 5.27
C MET A 1 15.15 11.12 3.85
N THR A 2 16.28 11.23 3.14
CA THR A 2 16.33 11.64 1.72
C THR A 2 15.35 10.87 0.83
N THR A 3 15.28 9.55 0.98
CA THR A 3 14.35 8.70 0.21
C THR A 3 12.89 9.14 0.40
N THR A 4 12.44 9.34 1.65
CA THR A 4 11.07 9.79 1.95
C THR A 4 10.78 11.16 1.31
N ALA A 5 11.73 12.09 1.34
CA ALA A 5 11.53 13.41 0.71
C ALA A 5 11.40 13.31 -0.82
N THR A 6 12.21 12.47 -1.47
CA THR A 6 12.11 12.21 -2.91
C THR A 6 10.81 11.48 -3.29
N ASP A 7 10.42 10.48 -2.50
CA ASP A 7 9.19 9.70 -2.68
C ASP A 7 7.92 10.53 -2.51
N CYS A 8 8.00 11.54 -1.66
CA CYS A 8 6.91 12.42 -1.27
C CYS A 8 7.09 13.85 -1.81
N TRP A 9 7.76 13.99 -2.96
CA TRP A 9 8.00 15.30 -3.57
C TRP A 9 6.70 16.08 -3.76
N THR A 10 6.73 17.39 -3.50
CA THR A 10 5.54 18.25 -3.39
C THR A 10 4.51 18.01 -4.50
N SER A 11 4.91 18.02 -5.77
CA SER A 11 4.00 17.87 -6.92
C SER A 11 3.44 16.46 -7.11
N PHE A 12 4.11 15.42 -6.61
CA PHE A 12 3.72 14.02 -6.83
C PHE A 12 3.10 13.36 -5.60
N ALA A 13 3.29 13.92 -4.40
CA ALA A 13 2.84 13.33 -3.15
C ALA A 13 1.36 12.93 -3.13
N PRO A 14 0.40 13.73 -3.65
CA PRO A 14 -1.01 13.31 -3.69
C PRO A 14 -1.24 12.06 -4.54
N TYR A 15 -0.54 11.96 -5.68
CA TYR A 15 -0.69 10.85 -6.62
C TYR A 15 0.02 9.57 -6.16
N LEU A 16 1.09 9.70 -5.38
CA LEU A 16 1.92 8.60 -4.85
C LEU A 16 1.57 8.21 -3.41
N ALA A 17 0.65 8.92 -2.76
CA ALA A 17 0.30 8.76 -1.35
C ALA A 17 0.13 7.28 -0.98
N ASN A 18 -0.75 6.59 -1.69
CA ASN A 18 -1.18 5.22 -1.38
C ASN A 18 -0.19 4.12 -1.76
N VAL A 19 0.87 4.43 -2.53
CA VAL A 19 1.73 3.41 -3.15
C VAL A 19 3.18 3.52 -2.72
N VAL A 20 3.69 4.74 -2.57
CA VAL A 20 5.10 5.00 -2.25
C VAL A 20 5.20 5.89 -1.03
N CYS A 21 4.56 7.06 -1.06
CA CYS A 21 4.85 8.12 -0.10
C CYS A 21 4.45 7.76 1.35
N CYS A 22 3.19 7.35 1.60
CA CYS A 22 2.74 7.06 2.96
C CYS A 22 3.40 5.81 3.58
N PRO A 23 3.59 4.70 2.85
CA PRO A 23 4.39 3.57 3.35
C PRO A 23 5.79 3.96 3.81
N GLN A 24 6.42 4.90 3.11
CA GLN A 24 7.77 5.39 3.44
C GLN A 24 7.74 6.30 4.66
N PHE A 25 6.76 7.19 4.71
CA PHE A 25 6.59 8.11 5.82
C PHE A 25 6.31 7.35 7.13
N ASP A 26 5.39 6.38 7.09
CA ASP A 26 5.05 5.53 8.23
C ASP A 26 6.23 4.66 8.67
N ALA A 27 6.92 4.00 7.73
CA ALA A 27 8.10 3.19 8.03
C ALA A 27 9.22 4.02 8.66
N MET A 28 9.42 5.25 8.18
CA MET A 28 10.37 6.20 8.76
C MET A 28 10.00 6.59 10.18
N LEU A 29 8.73 6.95 10.45
CA LEU A 29 8.26 7.33 11.78
C LEU A 29 8.41 6.18 12.78
N VAL A 30 7.99 4.96 12.42
CA VAL A 30 8.15 3.77 13.26
C VAL A 30 9.64 3.50 13.55
N THR A 31 10.49 3.63 12.52
CA THR A 31 11.94 3.46 12.67
C THR A 31 12.54 4.49 13.63
N LEU A 32 12.18 5.77 13.49
CA LEU A 32 12.66 6.85 14.36
C LEU A 32 12.27 6.64 15.82
N ILE A 33 11.00 6.28 16.06
CA ILE A 33 10.53 6.00 17.42
C ILE A 33 11.26 4.79 17.99
N GLY A 34 11.40 3.70 17.22
CA GLY A 34 12.13 2.52 17.67
C GLY A 34 13.59 2.81 18.02
N GLN A 35 14.29 3.63 17.24
CA GLN A 35 15.66 4.04 17.56
C GLN A 35 15.72 4.88 18.84
N SER A 36 14.74 5.76 19.07
CA SER A 36 14.61 6.48 20.34
C SER A 36 14.36 5.54 21.51
N SER A 37 13.48 4.53 21.34
CA SER A 37 13.15 3.52 22.33
C SER A 37 14.35 2.71 22.81
N LYS A 38 15.38 2.55 21.97
CA LYS A 38 16.63 1.86 22.34
C LYS A 38 17.36 2.54 23.50
N TYR A 39 17.20 3.86 23.64
CA TYR A 39 17.82 4.65 24.70
C TYR A 39 16.84 5.03 25.81
N SER A 40 15.58 5.29 25.47
CA SER A 40 14.57 5.71 26.44
C SER A 40 13.91 4.56 27.20
N GLY A 41 13.93 3.33 26.66
CA GLY A 41 13.21 2.19 27.22
C GLY A 41 11.69 2.25 27.04
N VAL A 42 11.17 3.23 26.28
CA VAL A 42 9.72 3.45 26.08
C VAL A 42 9.36 3.38 24.59
N LEU A 43 8.31 2.63 24.26
CA LEU A 43 7.80 2.31 22.92
C LEU A 43 6.73 3.28 22.41
N ALA A 44 6.44 4.34 23.16
CA ALA A 44 5.46 5.35 22.82
C ALA A 44 5.92 6.72 23.29
N LEU A 45 5.51 7.76 22.55
CA LEU A 45 5.72 9.14 22.97
C LEU A 45 4.54 9.63 23.80
N ASN A 46 4.78 10.54 24.74
CA ASN A 46 3.70 11.32 25.33
C ASN A 46 3.12 12.31 24.29
N THR A 47 1.93 12.84 24.55
CA THR A 47 1.21 13.71 23.60
C THR A 47 2.02 14.92 23.14
N THR A 48 2.77 15.55 24.05
CA THR A 48 3.60 16.73 23.74
C THR A 48 4.78 16.36 22.84
N HIS A 49 5.53 15.32 23.22
CA HIS A 49 6.67 14.83 22.43
C HIS A 49 6.22 14.29 21.07
N ALA A 50 5.07 13.63 20.98
CA ALA A 50 4.50 13.20 19.71
C ALA A 50 4.21 14.37 18.78
N SER A 51 3.62 15.45 19.30
CA SER A 51 3.33 16.65 18.52
C SER A 51 4.60 17.35 18.04
N HIS A 52 5.62 17.47 18.90
CA HIS A 52 6.90 18.06 18.53
C HIS A 52 7.65 17.19 17.52
N CYS A 53 7.72 15.87 17.76
CA CYS A 53 8.39 14.92 16.87
C CYS A 53 7.81 14.98 15.45
N LEU A 54 6.49 14.93 15.31
CA LEU A 54 5.84 14.99 14.00
C LEU A 54 6.10 16.34 13.29
N SER A 55 6.06 17.45 14.05
CA SER A 55 6.36 18.79 13.53
C SER A 55 7.81 18.91 13.03
N ASP A 56 8.77 18.41 13.80
CA ASP A 56 10.19 18.48 13.45
C ASP A 56 10.53 17.58 12.25
N VAL A 57 9.96 16.37 12.21
CA VAL A 57 10.08 15.48 11.05
C VAL A 57 9.52 16.15 9.79
N GLN A 58 8.35 16.78 9.89
CA GLN A 58 7.73 17.50 8.77
C GLN A 58 8.63 18.63 8.27
N LYS A 59 9.18 19.47 9.16
CA LYS A 59 10.12 20.55 8.79
C LYS A 59 11.36 20.02 8.07
N VAL A 60 11.93 18.91 8.56
CA VAL A 60 13.10 18.28 7.93
C VAL A 60 12.75 17.78 6.52
N LEU A 61 11.63 17.09 6.35
CA LEU A 61 11.21 16.60 5.02
C LEU A 61 10.91 17.75 4.05
N VAL A 62 10.21 18.79 4.50
CA VAL A 62 9.93 19.98 3.68
C VAL A 62 11.21 20.68 3.25
N SER A 63 12.21 20.79 4.14
CA SER A 63 13.52 21.34 3.78
C SER A 63 14.27 20.53 2.70
N GLN A 64 13.85 19.28 2.48
CA GLN A 64 14.38 18.37 1.46
C GLN A 64 13.48 18.25 0.22
N GLY A 65 12.44 19.09 0.09
CA GLY A 65 11.55 19.15 -1.07
C GLY A 65 10.30 18.26 -0.98
N ALA A 66 10.03 17.66 0.18
CA ALA A 66 8.81 16.91 0.40
C ALA A 66 7.59 17.84 0.52
N ASN A 67 6.39 17.31 0.27
CA ASN A 67 5.15 18.05 0.41
C ASN A 67 4.95 18.58 1.84
N GLU A 68 4.47 19.82 1.97
CA GLU A 68 4.21 20.41 3.29
C GLU A 68 3.00 19.79 4.00
N ASN A 69 2.07 19.15 3.30
CA ASN A 69 0.84 18.57 3.87
C ASN A 69 0.93 17.05 4.03
N LEU A 70 2.14 16.51 4.26
CA LEU A 70 2.33 15.05 4.29
C LEU A 70 1.53 14.33 5.37
N LYS A 71 1.40 14.94 6.56
CA LYS A 71 0.62 14.35 7.64
C LYS A 71 -0.88 14.28 7.29
N GLU A 72 -1.39 15.24 6.53
CA GLU A 72 -2.77 15.24 6.02
C GLU A 72 -2.93 14.21 4.90
N ILE A 73 -2.02 14.20 3.92
CA ILE A 73 -2.02 13.25 2.79
C ILE A 73 -2.00 11.80 3.29
N CYS A 74 -1.19 11.52 4.31
CA CYS A 74 -1.05 10.19 4.88
C CYS A 74 -1.93 9.92 6.10
N SER A 75 -2.78 10.87 6.51
CA SER A 75 -3.66 10.76 7.68
C SER A 75 -2.91 10.36 8.97
N VAL A 76 -1.72 10.94 9.17
CA VAL A 76 -0.88 10.72 10.35
C VAL A 76 -1.11 11.84 11.37
N HIS A 77 -1.46 11.45 12.58
CA HIS A 77 -1.70 12.34 13.71
C HIS A 77 -0.71 12.07 14.85
N PRO A 78 -0.46 13.05 15.75
CA PRO A 78 0.37 12.82 16.93
C PRO A 78 -0.07 11.62 17.78
N THR A 79 -1.38 11.35 17.85
CA THR A 79 -1.93 10.17 18.56
C THR A 79 -1.46 8.84 17.97
N ASN A 80 -1.09 8.79 16.68
CA ASN A 80 -0.49 7.59 16.08
C ASN A 80 0.93 7.30 16.60
N LEU A 81 1.57 8.26 17.29
CA LEU A 81 2.92 8.12 17.89
C LEU A 81 2.87 7.85 19.40
N THR A 82 1.69 7.93 20.02
CA THR A 82 1.48 7.62 21.44
C THR A 82 1.15 6.14 21.65
N GLU A 83 0.79 5.78 22.88
CA GLU A 83 0.34 4.43 23.27
C GLU A 83 -1.10 4.13 22.84
N ALA A 84 -1.88 5.18 22.59
CA ALA A 84 -3.32 5.14 22.39
C ALA A 84 -4.00 4.29 23.49
N SER A 85 -4.55 3.13 23.16
CA SER A 85 -5.18 2.23 24.13
C SER A 85 -4.37 0.98 24.48
N CYS A 86 -3.12 0.87 24.02
CA CYS A 86 -2.30 -0.29 24.32
C CYS A 86 -1.75 -0.22 25.76
N PRO A 87 -1.94 -1.27 26.60
CA PRO A 87 -1.56 -1.22 28.01
C PRO A 87 -0.05 -1.32 28.28
N VAL A 88 0.73 -1.78 27.29
CA VAL A 88 2.18 -1.99 27.45
C VAL A 88 2.93 -0.97 26.60
N VAL A 89 3.83 -0.23 27.24
CA VAL A 89 4.67 0.77 26.57
C VAL A 89 6.14 0.71 26.95
N SER A 90 6.51 0.01 28.03
CA SER A 90 7.91 -0.17 28.36
C SER A 90 8.50 -1.35 27.59
N VAL A 91 9.79 -1.27 27.27
CA VAL A 91 10.51 -2.36 26.61
C VAL A 91 10.54 -3.60 27.53
N ASP A 92 10.83 -3.44 28.82
CA ASP A 92 10.97 -4.57 29.75
C ASP A 92 9.65 -5.33 29.93
N GLU A 93 8.54 -4.61 30.08
CA GLU A 93 7.21 -5.22 30.18
C GLU A 93 6.84 -5.94 28.88
N PHE A 94 7.12 -5.33 27.72
CA PHE A 94 6.90 -5.95 26.42
C PHE A 94 7.65 -7.29 26.31
N GLU A 95 8.93 -7.31 26.68
CA GLU A 95 9.78 -8.49 26.61
C GLU A 95 9.38 -9.57 27.63
N SER A 96 8.72 -9.19 28.74
CA SER A 96 8.17 -10.15 29.70
C SER A 96 6.91 -10.86 29.20
N VAL A 97 6.14 -10.22 28.32
CA VAL A 97 4.85 -10.74 27.81
C VAL A 97 5.01 -11.44 26.46
N VAL A 98 5.86 -10.91 25.56
CA VAL A 98 5.96 -11.37 24.16
C VAL A 98 7.10 -12.36 23.97
N ASP A 99 6.88 -13.38 23.13
CA ASP A 99 7.96 -14.22 22.63
C ASP A 99 8.78 -13.44 21.58
N THR A 100 9.77 -12.69 22.08
CA THR A 100 10.64 -11.80 21.32
C THR A 100 11.52 -12.54 20.31
N SER A 101 11.94 -13.77 20.65
CA SER A 101 12.72 -14.66 19.78
C SER A 101 11.94 -15.05 18.54
N ARG A 102 10.69 -15.49 18.71
CA ARG A 102 9.79 -15.81 17.59
C ARG A 102 9.50 -14.59 16.73
N LEU A 103 9.27 -13.43 17.35
CA LEU A 103 8.99 -12.17 16.65
C LEU A 103 10.18 -11.73 15.79
N LEU A 104 11.40 -11.75 16.34
CA LEU A 104 12.61 -11.41 15.59
C LEU A 104 12.90 -12.42 14.48
N THR A 105 12.69 -13.71 14.73
CA THR A 105 12.93 -14.76 13.71
C THR A 105 11.99 -14.59 12.51
N ALA A 106 10.73 -14.24 12.74
CA ALA A 106 9.74 -14.03 11.69
C ALA A 106 9.94 -12.71 10.92
N CYS A 107 10.40 -11.65 11.59
CA CYS A 107 10.37 -10.29 11.05
C CYS A 107 11.74 -9.67 10.72
N ARG A 108 12.87 -10.26 11.15
CA ARG A 108 14.21 -9.67 10.95
C ARG A 108 14.55 -9.49 9.47
N LYS A 109 14.06 -10.37 8.60
CA LYS A 109 14.19 -10.26 7.16
C LYS A 109 12.92 -10.83 6.54
N ILE A 110 12.23 -10.01 5.77
CA ILE A 110 11.04 -10.45 5.03
C ILE A 110 11.39 -10.62 3.56
N ASP A 111 10.83 -11.66 2.95
CA ASP A 111 10.71 -11.74 1.51
C ASP A 111 9.34 -11.13 1.17
N PRO A 112 9.27 -9.99 0.45
CA PRO A 112 8.01 -9.31 0.23
C PRO A 112 6.95 -10.17 -0.47
N VAL A 113 7.35 -11.09 -1.36
CA VAL A 113 6.41 -11.97 -2.07
C VAL A 113 5.80 -12.96 -1.08
N ASN A 114 6.64 -13.69 -0.33
CA ASN A 114 6.16 -14.65 0.68
C ASN A 114 5.39 -13.94 1.80
N GLU A 115 5.80 -12.74 2.22
CA GLU A 115 5.10 -11.99 3.27
C GLU A 115 3.70 -11.55 2.82
N CYS A 116 3.54 -11.16 1.55
CA CYS A 116 2.22 -10.83 1.00
C CYS A 116 1.30 -12.06 0.90
N CYS A 117 1.88 -13.26 0.82
CA CYS A 117 1.18 -14.53 0.73
C CYS A 117 0.84 -15.14 2.09
N ASP A 118 1.88 -15.47 2.84
CA ASP A 118 1.82 -16.30 4.03
C ASP A 118 1.72 -15.45 5.30
N GLN A 119 1.99 -14.14 5.18
CA GLN A 119 1.90 -13.16 6.27
C GLN A 119 2.70 -13.60 7.51
N VAL A 120 3.88 -14.18 7.30
CA VAL A 120 4.68 -14.80 8.36
C VAL A 120 4.97 -13.78 9.48
N CYS A 121 5.48 -12.61 9.12
CA CYS A 121 5.76 -11.56 10.08
C CYS A 121 4.47 -10.89 10.59
N GLN A 122 3.53 -10.55 9.71
CA GLN A 122 2.25 -9.93 10.10
C GLN A 122 1.44 -10.79 11.09
N ASN A 123 1.43 -12.12 10.92
CA ASN A 123 0.74 -13.04 11.81
C ASN A 123 1.37 -13.06 13.21
N VAL A 124 2.69 -13.05 13.30
CA VAL A 124 3.40 -13.01 14.59
C VAL A 124 3.24 -11.64 15.26
N ILE A 125 3.26 -10.54 14.50
CA ILE A 125 2.93 -9.19 15.00
C ILE A 125 1.51 -9.16 15.57
N HIS A 126 0.52 -9.67 14.81
CA HIS A 126 -0.87 -9.71 15.24
C HIS A 126 -1.05 -10.56 16.51
N TYR A 127 -0.37 -11.71 16.59
CA TYR A 127 -0.39 -12.57 17.77
C TYR A 127 0.19 -11.86 19.01
N ALA A 128 1.35 -11.21 18.88
CA ALA A 128 1.96 -10.43 19.95
C ALA A 128 1.04 -9.27 20.40
N ALA A 129 0.49 -8.51 19.46
CA ALA A 129 -0.42 -7.41 19.75
C ALA A 129 -1.68 -7.88 20.47
N ARG A 130 -2.24 -9.03 20.07
CA ARG A 130 -3.39 -9.64 20.76
C ARG A 130 -3.03 -10.09 22.17
N LYS A 131 -1.86 -10.68 22.38
CA LYS A 131 -1.40 -11.11 23.70
C LYS A 131 -1.29 -9.92 24.66
N ILE A 132 -0.69 -8.82 24.19
CA ILE A 132 -0.57 -7.58 24.95
C ILE A 132 -1.93 -6.96 25.25
N ALA A 133 -2.78 -6.79 24.23
CA ALA A 133 -4.09 -6.13 24.36
C ALA A 133 -5.02 -6.85 25.35
N LEU A 134 -4.86 -8.17 25.52
CA LEU A 134 -5.66 -9.02 26.40
C LEU A 134 -5.01 -9.28 27.76
N ASN A 135 -3.75 -8.89 27.96
CA ASN A 135 -3.03 -9.12 29.22
C ASN A 135 -3.74 -8.45 30.41
N ASP A 136 -4.36 -7.29 30.16
CA ASP A 136 -5.06 -6.46 31.16
C ASP A 136 -6.53 -6.88 31.42
N LEU A 137 -7.10 -7.79 30.62
CA LEU A 137 -8.47 -8.31 30.84
C LEU A 137 -8.56 -9.34 31.98
N SER A 138 -7.42 -9.73 32.56
CA SER A 138 -7.39 -10.70 33.67
C SER A 138 -7.38 -10.03 35.05
N THR A 139 -7.32 -8.69 35.11
CA THR A 139 -7.01 -7.94 36.36
C THR A 139 -7.89 -6.73 36.66
N SER A 140 -8.89 -6.37 35.84
CA SER A 140 -9.77 -5.22 36.14
C SER A 140 -11.26 -5.57 36.15
N ASP A 141 -11.86 -5.51 37.35
CA ASP A 141 -13.30 -5.27 37.54
C ASP A 141 -13.63 -3.86 37.05
N GLY A 142 -14.80 -3.71 36.43
CA GLY A 142 -15.04 -2.71 35.39
C GLY A 142 -15.09 -1.24 35.82
N ASN A 143 -14.74 -0.35 34.87
CA ASN A 143 -15.53 0.84 34.53
C ASN A 143 -15.05 1.51 33.22
N HIS A 144 -16.01 1.79 32.33
CA HIS A 144 -16.11 2.67 31.14
C HIS A 144 -14.95 3.06 30.19
N SER A 145 -15.32 3.13 28.89
CA SER A 145 -14.71 3.83 27.73
C SER A 145 -13.52 3.20 27.00
N LEU A 146 -13.19 1.95 27.29
CA LEU A 146 -12.15 1.22 26.57
C LEU A 146 -12.57 0.94 25.11
N PRO A 147 -11.71 1.24 24.11
CA PRO A 147 -11.98 0.91 22.71
C PRO A 147 -12.28 -0.57 22.55
N GLY A 148 -13.16 -0.91 21.60
CA GLY A 148 -13.50 -2.30 21.32
C GLY A 148 -12.24 -3.15 21.06
N PRO A 149 -12.27 -4.47 21.33
CA PRO A 149 -11.07 -5.32 21.29
C PRO A 149 -10.23 -5.20 20.01
N LYS A 150 -10.88 -4.96 18.86
CA LYS A 150 -10.20 -4.76 17.57
C LYS A 150 -9.36 -3.48 17.52
N ALA A 151 -9.88 -2.37 18.04
CA ALA A 151 -9.18 -1.08 18.05
C ALA A 151 -7.93 -1.16 18.95
N ARG A 152 -8.08 -1.73 20.16
CA ARG A 152 -6.95 -1.95 21.05
C ARG A 152 -5.86 -2.85 20.48
N ILE A 153 -6.25 -3.95 19.82
CA ILE A 153 -5.29 -4.82 19.13
C ILE A 153 -4.53 -4.03 18.07
N ASN A 154 -5.19 -3.13 17.34
CA ASN A 154 -4.53 -2.30 16.34
C ASN A 154 -3.53 -1.32 16.96
N ASP A 155 -3.89 -0.68 18.07
CA ASP A 155 -2.99 0.19 18.81
C ASP A 155 -1.75 -0.59 19.30
N CYS A 156 -1.96 -1.81 19.80
CA CYS A 156 -0.84 -2.67 20.22
C CYS A 156 0.02 -3.18 19.07
N LYS A 157 -0.50 -3.27 17.83
CA LYS A 157 0.37 -3.55 16.68
C LYS A 157 1.42 -2.45 16.50
N ASN A 158 1.06 -1.19 16.73
CA ASN A 158 2.00 -0.07 16.63
C ASN A 158 3.13 -0.20 17.67
N ILE A 159 2.82 -0.63 18.89
CA ILE A 159 3.82 -0.91 19.92
C ILE A 159 4.74 -2.06 19.49
N VAL A 160 4.19 -3.16 18.96
CA VAL A 160 4.98 -4.31 18.50
C VAL A 160 5.96 -3.92 17.39
N VAL A 161 5.52 -3.13 16.40
CA VAL A 161 6.42 -2.72 15.30
C VAL A 161 7.47 -1.70 15.76
N ARG A 162 7.18 -0.84 16.73
CA ARG A 162 8.18 0.06 17.35
C ARG A 162 9.21 -0.71 18.16
N TRP A 163 8.80 -1.75 18.88
CA TRP A 163 9.75 -2.65 19.55
C TRP A 163 10.65 -3.35 18.54
N LEU A 164 10.09 -3.90 17.45
CA LEU A 164 10.87 -4.47 16.35
C LEU A 164 11.89 -3.47 15.80
N ALA A 165 11.46 -2.23 15.56
CA ALA A 165 12.32 -1.15 15.07
C ALA A 165 13.47 -0.81 16.03
N SER A 166 13.28 -0.98 17.34
CA SER A 166 14.34 -0.79 18.35
C SER A 166 15.44 -1.86 18.32
N LYS A 167 15.12 -3.05 17.80
CA LYS A 167 16.02 -4.21 17.74
C LYS A 167 16.71 -4.39 16.40
N LEU A 168 16.15 -3.80 15.34
CA LEU A 168 16.70 -3.80 13.99
C LEU A 168 17.56 -2.55 13.76
N ASP A 169 18.53 -2.65 12.84
CA ASP A 169 19.17 -1.44 12.32
C ASP A 169 18.15 -0.63 11.48
N PRO A 170 18.33 0.70 11.36
CA PRO A 170 17.35 1.55 10.67
C PRO A 170 17.05 1.16 9.22
N SER A 171 18.04 0.65 8.48
CA SER A 171 17.87 0.27 7.07
C SER A 171 17.01 -0.99 6.94
N THR A 172 17.33 -2.01 7.74
CA THR A 172 16.57 -3.26 7.82
C THR A 172 15.15 -3.00 8.31
N ALA A 173 14.98 -2.19 9.36
CA ALA A 173 13.68 -1.80 9.89
C ALA A 173 12.81 -1.16 8.80
N ASN A 174 13.37 -0.17 8.09
CA ASN A 174 12.67 0.51 7.00
C ASN A 174 12.27 -0.46 5.88
N SER A 175 13.16 -1.36 5.47
CA SER A 175 12.86 -2.38 4.46
C SER A 175 11.73 -3.31 4.89
N VAL A 176 11.74 -3.78 6.14
CA VAL A 176 10.71 -4.66 6.71
C VAL A 176 9.36 -3.94 6.73
N PHE A 177 9.27 -2.75 7.34
CA PHE A 177 7.98 -2.07 7.48
C PHE A 177 7.38 -1.67 6.14
N ARG A 178 8.22 -1.27 5.17
CA ARG A 178 7.75 -1.02 3.79
C ARG A 178 7.18 -2.27 3.14
N GLY A 179 7.85 -3.42 3.27
CA GLY A 179 7.32 -4.67 2.71
C GLY A 179 5.99 -5.06 3.35
N LEU A 180 5.86 -4.92 4.68
CA LEU A 180 4.58 -5.18 5.38
C LEU A 180 3.46 -4.24 4.91
N SER A 181 3.74 -2.92 4.81
CA SER A 181 2.77 -1.92 4.36
C SER A 181 2.34 -2.17 2.91
N ASN A 182 3.29 -2.40 2.02
CA ASN A 182 3.02 -2.64 0.61
C ASN A 182 2.16 -3.91 0.39
N CYS A 183 2.39 -4.97 1.17
CA CYS A 183 1.53 -6.15 1.15
C CYS A 183 0.07 -5.86 1.51
N ASN A 184 -0.18 -4.89 2.37
CA ASN A 184 -1.54 -4.48 2.72
C ASN A 184 -2.18 -3.57 1.67
N LEU A 185 -1.40 -2.67 1.08
CA LEU A 185 -1.89 -1.76 0.04
C LEU A 185 -2.29 -2.47 -1.25
N ASN A 186 -1.58 -3.56 -1.61
CA ASN A 186 -1.89 -4.34 -2.81
C ASN A 186 -3.16 -5.20 -2.68
N LYS A 187 -3.80 -5.24 -1.50
CA LYS A 187 -5.06 -5.97 -1.29
C LYS A 187 -6.30 -5.17 -1.70
N VAL A 188 -6.17 -3.87 -1.93
CA VAL A 188 -7.30 -2.95 -2.17
C VAL A 188 -7.11 -2.13 -3.46
N CYS A 189 -8.20 -1.61 -4.01
CA CYS A 189 -8.14 -0.57 -5.04
C CYS A 189 -8.15 0.81 -4.37
N PRO A 190 -7.16 1.69 -4.63
CA PRO A 190 -7.13 3.02 -4.04
C PRO A 190 -8.01 4.05 -4.76
N LEU A 191 -8.55 3.73 -5.95
CA LEU A 191 -9.33 4.67 -6.75
C LEU A 191 -10.76 4.81 -6.23
N VAL A 192 -11.25 6.05 -6.23
CA VAL A 192 -12.63 6.37 -5.89
C VAL A 192 -13.50 6.28 -7.14
N PHE A 193 -14.47 5.38 -7.12
CA PHE A 193 -15.40 5.19 -8.23
C PHE A 193 -16.65 6.07 -8.10
N PRO A 194 -16.81 7.16 -8.89
CA PRO A 194 -18.05 7.94 -8.93
C PRO A 194 -19.21 7.13 -9.53
N SER A 195 -20.37 7.77 -9.71
CA SER A 195 -21.53 7.13 -10.37
C SER A 195 -21.19 6.66 -11.78
N VAL A 196 -21.55 5.42 -12.11
CA VAL A 196 -21.36 4.82 -13.44
C VAL A 196 -22.52 5.10 -14.40
N SER A 197 -23.46 5.97 -14.04
CA SER A 197 -24.69 6.22 -14.81
C SER A 197 -24.44 6.65 -16.26
N SER A 198 -23.39 7.44 -16.51
CA SER A 198 -22.99 7.86 -17.87
C SER A 198 -22.56 6.67 -18.73
N VAL A 199 -21.85 5.69 -18.14
CA VAL A 199 -21.45 4.46 -18.82
C VAL A 199 -22.65 3.56 -19.06
N VAL A 200 -23.49 3.37 -18.04
CA VAL A 200 -24.69 2.51 -18.12
C VAL A 200 -25.66 2.98 -19.20
N LYS A 201 -25.81 4.29 -19.38
CA LYS A 201 -26.68 4.87 -20.42
C LYS A 201 -26.29 4.40 -21.83
N GLU A 202 -24.99 4.30 -22.11
CA GLU A 202 -24.46 3.97 -23.44
C GLU A 202 -24.12 2.47 -23.59
N CYS A 203 -23.75 1.80 -22.49
CA CYS A 203 -23.24 0.42 -22.46
C CYS A 203 -24.17 -0.58 -21.76
N GLY A 204 -25.41 -0.21 -21.44
CA GLY A 204 -26.36 -1.07 -20.71
C GLY A 204 -26.71 -2.39 -21.43
N HIS A 205 -27.81 -3.01 -21.02
CA HIS A 205 -28.16 -4.40 -21.40
C HIS A 205 -28.01 -4.72 -22.91
N LEU A 206 -28.33 -3.77 -23.79
CA LEU A 206 -28.06 -3.84 -25.22
C LEU A 206 -27.21 -2.62 -25.64
N ILE A 207 -26.00 -2.88 -26.14
CA ILE A 207 -25.16 -1.83 -26.72
C ILE A 207 -25.72 -1.49 -28.10
N HIS A 208 -26.41 -0.37 -28.21
CA HIS A 208 -26.97 0.14 -29.47
C HIS A 208 -25.91 0.85 -30.33
N ASN A 209 -24.95 1.52 -29.68
CA ASN A 209 -23.88 2.24 -30.34
C ASN A 209 -22.54 1.96 -29.63
N GLN A 210 -21.72 1.08 -30.23
CA GLN A 210 -20.44 0.69 -29.67
C GLN A 210 -19.49 1.88 -29.48
N THR A 211 -19.48 2.82 -30.43
CA THR A 211 -18.61 4.01 -30.36
C THR A 211 -18.98 4.90 -29.17
N ALA A 212 -20.28 5.11 -28.93
CA ALA A 212 -20.76 5.89 -27.79
C ALA A 212 -20.42 5.20 -26.47
N CYS A 213 -20.65 3.87 -26.38
CA CYS A 213 -20.26 3.07 -25.23
C CYS A 213 -18.76 3.16 -24.94
N CYS A 214 -17.91 2.95 -25.95
CA CYS A 214 -16.46 3.01 -25.79
C CYS A 214 -15.96 4.41 -25.42
N LYS A 215 -16.58 5.48 -25.95
CA LYS A 215 -16.28 6.84 -25.52
C LYS A 215 -16.65 7.07 -24.05
N ALA A 216 -17.79 6.56 -23.60
CA ALA A 216 -18.25 6.72 -22.22
C ALA A 216 -17.33 5.99 -21.23
N ILE A 217 -16.99 4.72 -21.47
CA ILE A 217 -16.10 3.97 -20.58
C ILE A 217 -14.67 4.52 -20.58
N LYS A 218 -14.13 4.91 -21.75
CA LYS A 218 -12.80 5.54 -21.81
C LYS A 218 -12.77 6.84 -21.03
N GLY A 219 -13.76 7.72 -21.22
CA GLY A 219 -13.87 8.96 -20.44
C GLY A 219 -14.00 8.72 -18.94
N TYR A 220 -14.74 7.69 -18.52
CA TYR A 220 -14.85 7.31 -17.11
C TYR A 220 -13.51 6.85 -16.54
N VAL A 221 -12.80 5.98 -17.25
CA VAL A 221 -11.49 5.46 -16.80
C VAL A 221 -10.43 6.56 -16.82
N SER A 222 -10.45 7.47 -17.79
CA SER A 222 -9.55 8.65 -17.79
C SER A 222 -9.75 9.53 -16.55
N TYR A 223 -10.99 9.71 -16.09
CA TYR A 223 -11.22 10.41 -14.82
C TYR A 223 -10.66 9.65 -13.61
N LEU A 224 -10.69 8.31 -13.62
CA LEU A 224 -10.11 7.51 -12.54
C LEU A 224 -8.58 7.62 -12.51
N GLN A 225 -7.96 7.57 -13.69
CA GLN A 225 -6.51 7.56 -13.83
C GLN A 225 -5.85 8.84 -13.29
N GLU A 226 -6.57 9.97 -13.33
CA GLU A 226 -6.11 11.27 -12.81
C GLU A 226 -5.97 11.29 -11.28
N GLN A 227 -6.45 10.26 -10.55
CA GLN A 227 -6.45 10.27 -9.09
C GLN A 227 -5.11 9.85 -8.49
N SER A 228 -4.44 8.83 -9.04
CA SER A 228 -3.28 8.22 -8.38
C SER A 228 -2.49 7.31 -9.32
N PHE A 229 -1.21 7.12 -9.01
CA PHE A 229 -0.47 5.95 -9.48
C PHE A 229 -0.96 4.69 -8.76
N VAL A 230 -1.07 3.59 -9.49
CA VAL A 230 -1.42 2.29 -8.90
C VAL A 230 -0.39 1.23 -9.25
N THR A 231 -0.23 0.24 -8.38
CA THR A 231 0.56 -0.95 -8.71
C THR A 231 -0.18 -1.86 -9.70
N ASN A 232 0.52 -2.79 -10.32
CA ASN A 232 -0.12 -3.80 -11.16
C ASN A 232 -1.17 -4.64 -10.43
N LEU A 233 -0.94 -5.00 -9.16
CA LEU A 233 -1.92 -5.75 -8.39
C LEU A 233 -3.12 -4.88 -7.98
N GLN A 234 -2.90 -3.60 -7.64
CA GLN A 234 -3.97 -2.66 -7.38
C GLN A 234 -4.82 -2.40 -8.62
N ALA A 235 -4.21 -2.24 -9.80
CA ALA A 235 -4.92 -2.09 -11.07
C ALA A 235 -5.87 -3.27 -11.34
N LEU A 236 -5.45 -4.51 -11.05
CA LEU A 236 -6.33 -5.68 -11.12
C LEU A 236 -7.51 -5.60 -10.17
N LYS A 237 -7.29 -5.16 -8.92
CA LYS A 237 -8.37 -4.95 -7.95
C LYS A 237 -9.32 -3.84 -8.39
N CYS A 238 -8.80 -2.78 -9.00
CA CYS A 238 -9.58 -1.67 -9.52
C CYS A 238 -10.44 -2.09 -10.71
N ALA A 239 -9.85 -2.79 -11.68
CA ALA A 239 -10.57 -3.36 -12.82
C ALA A 239 -11.70 -4.30 -12.37
N ALA A 240 -11.41 -5.23 -11.46
CA ALA A 240 -12.43 -6.14 -10.92
C ALA A 240 -13.55 -5.40 -10.18
N SER A 241 -13.21 -4.37 -9.39
CA SER A 241 -14.20 -3.58 -8.65
C SER A 241 -15.10 -2.76 -9.56
N LEU A 242 -14.53 -2.08 -10.56
CA LEU A 242 -15.30 -1.33 -11.55
C LEU A 242 -16.16 -2.27 -12.41
N GLY A 243 -15.62 -3.40 -12.87
CA GLY A 243 -16.36 -4.37 -13.67
C GLY A 243 -17.57 -4.91 -12.90
N LYS A 244 -17.40 -5.25 -11.62
CA LYS A 244 -18.51 -5.68 -10.75
C LYS A 244 -19.54 -4.57 -10.55
N LYS A 245 -19.10 -3.32 -10.39
CA LYS A 245 -19.99 -2.15 -10.26
C LYS A 245 -20.82 -1.94 -11.53
N LEU A 246 -20.21 -2.11 -12.71
CA LEU A 246 -20.88 -2.03 -14.02
C LEU A 246 -21.90 -3.16 -14.21
N GLN A 247 -21.52 -4.39 -13.87
CA GLN A 247 -22.42 -5.55 -13.93
C GLN A 247 -23.64 -5.40 -13.03
N ASN A 248 -23.44 -4.96 -11.80
CA ASN A 248 -24.54 -4.66 -10.87
C ASN A 248 -25.46 -3.53 -11.39
N ALA A 249 -24.98 -2.72 -12.33
CA ALA A 249 -25.73 -1.65 -12.98
C ALA A 249 -26.22 -2.03 -14.41
N ASN A 250 -26.36 -3.34 -14.68
CA ASN A 250 -26.90 -3.90 -15.93
C ASN A 250 -26.02 -3.76 -17.18
N VAL A 251 -24.71 -3.59 -17.04
CA VAL A 251 -23.75 -3.74 -18.13
C VAL A 251 -23.31 -5.20 -18.18
N SER A 252 -23.87 -5.99 -19.10
CA SER A 252 -23.65 -7.44 -19.18
C SER A 252 -22.49 -7.85 -20.09
N LYS A 253 -22.18 -7.04 -21.11
CA LYS A 253 -21.08 -7.30 -22.05
C LYS A 253 -19.74 -6.85 -21.45
N ASP A 254 -18.69 -7.59 -21.79
CA ASP A 254 -17.32 -7.22 -21.47
C ASP A 254 -16.90 -5.96 -22.24
N VAL A 255 -17.12 -4.80 -21.62
CA VAL A 255 -16.76 -3.50 -22.19
C VAL A 255 -15.25 -3.25 -22.16
N TYR A 256 -14.48 -3.98 -21.35
CA TYR A 256 -13.03 -3.83 -21.31
C TYR A 256 -12.40 -4.42 -22.57
N SER A 257 -12.78 -5.65 -22.92
CA SER A 257 -12.35 -6.25 -24.18
C SER A 257 -12.92 -5.51 -25.39
N LEU A 258 -14.19 -5.06 -25.33
CA LEU A 258 -14.84 -4.38 -26.46
C LEU A 258 -14.19 -3.03 -26.80
N CYS A 259 -13.74 -2.30 -25.78
CA CYS A 259 -13.26 -0.93 -25.91
C CYS A 259 -11.75 -0.79 -25.69
N HIS A 260 -11.04 -1.91 -25.57
CA HIS A 260 -9.61 -1.99 -25.33
C HIS A 260 -9.18 -1.22 -24.07
N ILE A 261 -9.92 -1.41 -22.97
CA ILE A 261 -9.51 -0.89 -21.66
C ILE A 261 -8.45 -1.84 -21.10
N SER A 262 -7.30 -1.28 -20.80
CA SER A 262 -6.12 -1.98 -20.30
C SER A 262 -5.89 -1.69 -18.82
N LEU A 263 -5.05 -2.49 -18.17
CA LEU A 263 -4.73 -2.29 -16.75
C LEU A 263 -4.03 -0.94 -16.50
N LYS A 264 -3.20 -0.46 -17.43
CA LYS A 264 -2.52 0.84 -17.28
C LYS A 264 -3.48 2.02 -17.29
N ASP A 265 -4.67 1.87 -17.86
CA ASP A 265 -5.67 2.94 -17.89
C ASP A 265 -6.25 3.25 -16.49
N PHE A 266 -5.97 2.40 -15.48
CA PHE A 266 -6.29 2.67 -14.08
C PHE A 266 -5.20 3.44 -13.33
N SER A 267 -4.09 3.80 -13.98
CA SER A 267 -2.96 4.52 -13.36
C SER A 267 -2.72 5.85 -14.06
N LEU A 268 -2.24 6.83 -13.31
CA LEU A 268 -1.89 8.13 -13.85
C LEU A 268 -0.94 8.01 -15.06
N GLN A 269 -1.33 8.64 -16.17
CA GLN A 269 -0.50 8.72 -17.37
C GLN A 269 0.26 10.05 -17.35
N VAL A 270 1.59 10.00 -17.50
CA VAL A 270 2.45 11.18 -17.49
C VAL A 270 3.08 11.36 -18.87
N GLY A 271 2.63 12.39 -19.62
CA GLY A 271 3.22 12.80 -20.91
C GLY A 271 2.27 12.76 -22.11
N LEU A 272 2.72 13.32 -23.24
CA LEU A 272 2.02 13.36 -24.53
C LEU A 272 2.05 12.03 -25.30
N GLN A 273 2.85 11.06 -24.85
CA GLN A 273 2.89 9.70 -25.39
C GLN A 273 2.08 8.79 -24.45
N GLU A 274 1.28 7.88 -25.02
CA GLU A 274 0.40 6.92 -24.33
C GLU A 274 1.15 5.87 -23.48
N SER A 275 2.10 6.29 -22.63
CA SER A 275 2.90 5.42 -21.77
C SER A 275 2.57 5.69 -20.31
N GLY A 276 1.29 5.53 -19.94
CA GLY A 276 0.94 5.25 -18.55
C GLY A 276 1.60 3.95 -18.11
N CYS A 277 2.16 3.91 -16.91
CA CYS A 277 2.81 2.71 -16.40
C CYS A 277 2.27 2.31 -15.03
N LEU A 278 2.31 1.01 -14.76
CA LEU A 278 1.96 0.46 -13.46
C LEU A 278 3.22 0.34 -12.62
N LEU A 279 3.12 0.76 -11.36
CA LEU A 279 4.20 0.57 -10.41
C LEU A 279 4.34 -0.91 -10.04
N PRO A 280 5.55 -1.36 -9.65
CA PRO A 280 5.74 -2.69 -9.12
C PRO A 280 4.83 -2.97 -7.93
N SER A 281 4.36 -4.21 -7.83
CA SER A 281 3.74 -4.73 -6.60
C SER A 281 4.73 -4.86 -5.44
N LEU A 282 6.02 -4.61 -5.66
CA LEU A 282 7.06 -4.60 -4.63
C LEU A 282 7.37 -3.17 -4.20
N PRO A 283 7.85 -2.94 -2.97
CA PRO A 283 8.19 -1.59 -2.52
C PRO A 283 9.18 -0.94 -3.48
N SER A 284 8.78 0.17 -4.10
CA SER A 284 9.60 0.95 -5.01
C SER A 284 9.95 2.31 -4.40
N ASN A 285 11.00 2.94 -4.92
CA ASN A 285 11.34 4.33 -4.61
C ASN A 285 11.18 5.16 -5.87
N ALA A 286 10.90 6.44 -5.67
CA ALA A 286 11.22 7.48 -6.62
C ALA A 286 12.75 7.57 -6.77
N VAL A 287 13.20 7.74 -8.00
CA VAL A 287 14.62 7.94 -8.34
C VAL A 287 14.77 9.39 -8.77
N PHE A 288 15.70 10.11 -8.18
CA PHE A 288 16.04 11.46 -8.63
C PHE A 288 17.33 11.41 -9.44
N ASP A 289 17.25 11.86 -10.68
CA ASP A 289 18.39 12.12 -11.54
C ASP A 289 18.48 13.63 -11.81
N GLY A 290 19.68 14.20 -11.70
CA GLY A 290 19.89 15.64 -11.86
C GLY A 290 19.60 16.16 -13.27
N THR A 291 19.53 15.27 -14.27
CA THR A 291 19.22 15.63 -15.66
C THR A 291 17.78 15.32 -16.06
N SER A 292 17.23 14.20 -15.58
CA SER A 292 15.90 13.69 -15.95
C SER A 292 14.80 14.03 -14.93
N GLY A 293 15.18 14.58 -13.77
CA GLY A 293 14.25 14.88 -12.67
C GLY A 293 13.86 13.64 -11.86
N ILE A 294 12.62 13.63 -11.37
CA ILE A 294 12.07 12.51 -10.60
C ILE A 294 11.47 11.48 -11.55
N GLY A 295 11.97 10.24 -11.48
CA GLY A 295 11.48 9.09 -12.20
C GLY A 295 11.00 7.98 -11.27
N PHE A 296 10.22 7.04 -11.83
CA PHE A 296 9.72 5.87 -11.13
C PHE A 296 10.03 4.62 -11.95
N ILE A 297 10.24 3.50 -11.27
CA ILE A 297 10.38 2.20 -11.92
C ILE A 297 8.98 1.74 -12.33
N CYS A 298 8.82 1.40 -13.61
CA CYS A 298 7.60 0.82 -14.16
C CYS A 298 7.75 -0.70 -14.24
N ASP A 299 6.74 -1.43 -13.76
CA ASP A 299 6.69 -2.89 -13.82
C ASP A 299 6.02 -3.36 -15.12
N LEU A 300 4.94 -2.68 -15.51
CA LEU A 300 4.17 -2.99 -16.71
C LEU A 300 3.91 -1.72 -17.50
N ASN A 301 4.30 -1.77 -18.77
CA ASN A 301 3.99 -0.76 -19.79
C ASN A 301 3.14 -1.34 -20.94
N ASP A 302 2.81 -2.64 -20.87
CA ASP A 302 2.09 -3.34 -21.92
C ASP A 302 0.58 -3.11 -21.85
N ASN A 303 -0.07 -3.09 -23.02
CA ASN A 303 -1.51 -2.91 -23.19
C ASN A 303 -2.33 -4.17 -22.82
N ILE A 304 -2.06 -4.76 -21.65
CA ILE A 304 -2.82 -5.93 -21.17
C ILE A 304 -4.25 -5.50 -20.88
N VAL A 305 -5.21 -6.10 -21.60
CA VAL A 305 -6.65 -5.85 -21.42
C VAL A 305 -7.04 -6.14 -19.97
N ALA A 306 -7.77 -5.20 -19.37
CA ALA A 306 -8.26 -5.33 -18.01
C ALA A 306 -9.25 -6.50 -17.89
N PRO A 307 -9.14 -7.34 -16.85
CA PRO A 307 -10.00 -8.51 -16.72
C PRO A 307 -11.43 -8.10 -16.38
N TRP A 308 -12.38 -8.62 -17.16
CA TRP A 308 -13.80 -8.52 -16.84
C TRP A 308 -14.18 -9.59 -15.82
N PRO A 309 -14.82 -9.23 -14.69
CA PRO A 309 -15.11 -10.19 -13.64
C PRO A 309 -16.20 -11.18 -14.09
N THR A 310 -15.85 -12.39 -14.49
CA THR A 310 -16.84 -13.46 -14.68
C THR A 310 -17.13 -14.16 -13.35
N SER A 311 -18.27 -14.86 -13.25
CA SER A 311 -18.71 -15.57 -12.04
C SER A 311 -17.69 -16.61 -11.51
N SER A 312 -16.69 -17.00 -12.31
CA SER A 312 -15.62 -17.92 -11.94
C SER A 312 -14.34 -17.25 -11.44
N TYR A 313 -14.14 -15.94 -11.67
CA TYR A 313 -13.00 -15.21 -11.09
C TYR A 313 -13.34 -14.76 -9.67
N LEU A 314 -13.43 -15.74 -8.78
CA LEU A 314 -12.93 -15.48 -7.44
C LEU A 314 -11.45 -15.11 -7.65
N LEU A 315 -11.10 -13.85 -7.39
CA LEU A 315 -9.73 -13.52 -7.01
C LEU A 315 -9.48 -14.30 -5.72
N SER A 316 -9.18 -15.61 -5.87
CA SER A 316 -8.74 -16.50 -4.82
C SER A 316 -7.65 -15.77 -4.07
N SER A 317 -7.68 -15.86 -2.74
CA SER A 317 -6.61 -15.38 -1.86
C SER A 317 -5.27 -15.46 -2.60
N SER A 318 -4.62 -14.31 -2.73
CA SER A 318 -3.62 -13.91 -3.73
C SER A 318 -2.40 -14.81 -3.95
N CYS A 319 -2.34 -15.99 -3.35
CA CYS A 319 -1.18 -16.86 -3.37
C CYS A 319 -1.54 -18.33 -3.52
N ASN A 320 -2.01 -18.71 -4.71
CA ASN A 320 -1.60 -20.02 -5.22
C ASN A 320 -0.17 -19.81 -5.74
N ARG A 321 0.84 -20.39 -5.08
CA ARG A 321 2.28 -20.13 -5.33
C ARG A 321 2.64 -20.30 -6.82
N SER A 322 1.97 -21.27 -7.45
CA SER A 322 2.03 -21.54 -8.88
C SER A 322 1.40 -20.44 -9.71
N MET A 323 0.27 -19.84 -9.30
CA MET A 323 -0.33 -18.68 -9.98
C MET A 323 0.46 -17.40 -9.79
N TYR A 324 1.02 -17.08 -8.61
CA TYR A 324 1.82 -15.86 -8.47
C TYR A 324 3.12 -15.95 -9.29
N LYS A 325 3.76 -17.13 -9.31
CA LYS A 325 4.84 -17.43 -10.26
C LYS A 325 4.38 -17.45 -11.70
N LEU A 326 3.28 -18.13 -12.04
CA LEU A 326 2.73 -18.13 -13.40
C LEU A 326 2.28 -16.75 -13.83
N TYR A 327 1.84 -15.86 -12.94
CA TYR A 327 1.44 -14.48 -13.26
C TYR A 327 2.68 -13.64 -13.49
N GLN A 328 3.70 -13.74 -12.63
CA GLN A 328 5.00 -13.12 -12.87
C GLN A 328 5.68 -13.68 -14.13
N GLU A 329 5.55 -14.97 -14.41
CA GLU A 329 6.02 -15.65 -15.62
C GLU A 329 5.14 -15.36 -16.84
N PHE A 330 3.83 -15.13 -16.72
CA PHE A 330 2.95 -14.69 -17.81
C PHE A 330 3.24 -13.24 -18.18
N LEU A 331 3.45 -12.39 -17.18
CA LEU A 331 3.85 -11.00 -17.35
C LEU A 331 5.28 -10.92 -17.92
N ALA A 332 6.19 -11.81 -17.51
CA ALA A 332 7.52 -11.95 -18.12
C ALA A 332 7.51 -12.65 -19.50
N ALA A 333 6.52 -13.49 -19.80
CA ALA A 333 6.36 -14.15 -21.10
C ALA A 333 5.71 -13.23 -22.14
N CYS A 334 5.02 -12.18 -21.73
CA CYS A 334 4.54 -11.13 -22.64
C CYS A 334 5.62 -10.11 -23.05
N SER A 335 6.80 -10.12 -22.39
CA SER A 335 7.95 -9.30 -22.81
C SER A 335 8.84 -9.97 -23.88
N TYR A 336 8.42 -11.13 -24.41
CA TYR A 336 9.30 -12.01 -25.19
C TYR A 336 9.45 -11.65 -26.68
N SER A 337 8.65 -10.74 -27.22
CA SER A 337 8.85 -10.26 -28.60
C SER A 337 10.07 -9.35 -28.76
N GLN A 338 10.74 -8.96 -27.67
CA GLN A 338 12.03 -8.25 -27.68
C GLN A 338 13.22 -9.06 -27.14
N LEU A 339 13.02 -10.26 -26.60
CA LEU A 339 14.15 -11.13 -26.20
C LEU A 339 14.91 -11.72 -27.40
N GLN A 340 14.34 -11.61 -28.60
CA GLN A 340 14.89 -12.17 -29.83
C GLN A 340 16.11 -11.40 -30.36
N SER A 341 16.43 -10.21 -29.83
CA SER A 341 17.66 -9.47 -30.17
C SER A 341 18.86 -9.80 -29.28
N PHE A 342 18.69 -10.62 -28.23
CA PHE A 342 19.76 -11.01 -27.30
C PHE A 342 20.32 -12.43 -27.53
N ILE A 343 19.83 -13.17 -28.53
CA ILE A 343 20.31 -14.54 -28.88
C ILE A 343 21.00 -14.59 -30.25
N THR A 344 21.17 -13.45 -30.93
CA THR A 344 22.09 -13.32 -32.08
C THR A 344 23.21 -12.34 -31.76
N ASN A 345 24.07 -12.74 -30.82
CA ASN A 345 25.53 -12.65 -30.87
C ASN A 345 26.15 -13.36 -29.66
#